data_AF-A0A0E9M0E4-F1
#
_entry.id   AF-A0A0E9M0E4-F1
#
_cell.length_a   1.000
_cell.length_b   1.000
_cell.length_c   1.000
_cell.angle_alpha   90.00
_cell.angle_beta   90.00
_cell.angle_gamma   90.00
#
_symmetry.space_group_name_H-M   'P 1'
#
loop_
_entity.id
_entity.type
_entity.pdbx_description
1 polymer ?
#
loop_
_entity_poly.entity_id
_entity_poly.type
_entity_poly.pdbx_seq_one_letter_code
_entity_poly.pdbx_strand_id
1 'polypeptide(L)' 'MNNYAYYLSEMEIQLDKAEEMISNVIQLEPSNATYLDTYAWVLFKRGKYMEALFIIEQAMENGGIPWVLFLNITAIYCIK' A
#
# COMPACT_ATOMS: atom_id res chain seq x y z
N MET A 1 12.55 2.75 -5.57
CA MET A 1 11.51 1.76 -5.97
C MET A 1 10.14 2.15 -5.45
N ASN A 2 10.00 2.52 -4.17
CA ASN A 2 8.72 2.92 -3.56
C ASN A 2 7.94 4.01 -4.34
N ASN A 3 8.57 5.16 -4.61
CA ASN A 3 7.90 6.28 -5.28
C ASN A 3 7.43 5.95 -6.71
N TYR A 4 8.09 5.00 -7.37
CA TYR A 4 7.71 4.58 -8.71
C TYR A 4 6.54 3.59 -8.69
N ALA A 5 6.53 2.64 -7.73
CA ALA A 5 5.38 1.78 -7.51
C ALA A 5 4.13 2.60 -7.15
N TYR A 6 4.27 3.60 -6.29
CA TYR A 6 3.21 4.55 -5.95
C TYR A 6 2.68 5.29 -7.19
N TYR A 7 3.58 5.84 -8.01
CA TYR A 7 3.19 6.54 -9.25
C TYR A 7 2.41 5.63 -10.22
N LEU A 8 2.85 4.38 -10.39
CA LEU A 8 2.16 3.40 -11.22
C LEU A 8 0.76 3.08 -10.67
N SER A 9 0.61 2.96 -9.35
CA SER A 9 -0.72 2.75 -8.73
C SER A 9 -1.66 3.93 -8.87
N GLU A 10 -1.15 5.17 -8.76
CA GLU A 10 -1.97 6.39 -8.93
C GLU A 10 -2.51 6.53 -10.35
N MET A 11 -1.70 6.16 -11.34
CA MET A 11 -2.11 6.17 -12.74
C MET A 11 -2.90 4.93 -13.15
N GLU A 12 -3.03 3.93 -12.27
CA GLU A 12 -3.67 2.64 -12.53
C GLU A 12 -3.07 1.91 -13.75
N ILE A 13 -1.76 2.07 -13.96
CA ILE A 13 -1.01 1.45 -15.06
C ILE A 13 0.01 0.45 -14.52
N GLN A 14 0.16 -0.68 -15.21
CA GLN A 14 1.15 -1.72 -14.87
C GLN A 14 1.12 -2.11 -13.38
N LEU A 15 -0.07 -2.32 -12.82
CA LEU A 15 -0.25 -2.62 -11.40
C LEU A 15 0.49 -3.91 -10.96
N ASP A 16 0.66 -4.88 -11.87
CA ASP A 16 1.51 -6.05 -11.65
C ASP A 16 2.95 -5.68 -11.32
N LYS A 17 3.50 -4.74 -12.08
CA LYS A 17 4.86 -4.24 -11.89
C LYS A 17 4.95 -3.41 -10.61
N ALA A 18 3.93 -2.61 -10.31
CA ALA A 18 3.87 -1.86 -9.05
C ALA A 18 3.91 -2.82 -7.85
N GLU A 19 3.15 -3.91 -7.90
CA GLU A 19 3.12 -4.95 -6.86
C GLU A 19 4.46 -5.67 -6.72
N GLU A 20 5.08 -6.08 -7.83
CA GLU A 20 6.40 -6.71 -7.83
C GLU A 20 7.47 -5.77 -7.22
N MET A 21 7.42 -4.49 -7.58
CA MET A 21 8.40 -3.52 -7.09
C MET A 21 8.26 -3.26 -5.60
N ILE A 22 7.03 -3.11 -5.09
CA ILE A 22 6.82 -2.83 -3.67
C ILE A 22 6.99 -4.08 -2.80
N SER A 23 6.65 -5.27 -3.30
CA SER A 23 6.88 -6.53 -2.58
C SER A 23 8.37 -6.80 -2.34
N ASN A 24 9.23 -6.50 -3.31
CA ASN A 24 10.69 -6.57 -3.13
C ASN A 24 11.20 -5.59 -2.06
N VAL A 25 10.60 -4.40 -1.96
CA VAL A 25 10.97 -3.39 -0.96
C VAL A 25 10.56 -3.84 0.45
N ILE A 26 9.37 -4.42 0.61
CA ILE A 26 8.88 -4.94 1.89
C ILE A 26 9.71 -6.13 2.37
N GLN A 27 10.25 -6.97 1.48
CA GLN A 27 11.17 -8.03 1.89
C GLN A 27 12.45 -7.50 2.54
N LEU A 28 12.88 -6.30 2.17
CA LEU A 28 14.07 -5.65 2.75
C LEU A 28 13.74 -4.90 4.04
N GLU A 29 12.59 -4.24 4.09
CA GLU A 29 12.15 -3.44 5.24
C GLU A 29 10.68 -3.78 5.61
N PRO A 30 10.44 -4.95 6.23
CA PRO A 30 9.08 -5.46 6.46
C PRO A 30 8.29 -4.65 7.49
N SER A 31 8.96 -3.92 8.37
CA SER A 31 8.34 -3.09 9.41
C SER A 31 8.27 -1.61 9.04
N ASN A 32 8.65 -1.23 7.81
CA ASN A 32 8.58 0.17 7.41
C ASN A 32 7.15 0.53 7.01
N ALA A 33 6.48 1.27 7.90
CA ALA A 33 5.09 1.66 7.72
C ALA A 33 4.80 2.43 6.41
N THR A 34 5.76 3.21 5.89
CA THR A 34 5.59 3.92 4.62
C THR A 34 5.54 2.97 3.43
N TYR A 35 6.30 1.88 3.48
CA TYR A 35 6.30 0.87 2.42
C TYR A 35 5.07 -0.03 2.50
N LEU A 36 4.63 -0.36 3.72
CA LEU A 36 3.37 -1.06 3.95
C LEU A 36 2.17 -0.24 3.44
N ASP A 37 2.12 1.08 3.70
CA ASP A 37 1.07 1.96 3.14
C ASP A 37 1.03 1.93 1.61
N THR A 38 2.20 2.08 0.97
CA THR A 38 2.28 2.03 -0.51
C THR A 38 1.85 0.67 -1.05
N TYR A 39 2.18 -0.42 -0.36
CA TYR A 39 1.77 -1.76 -0.79
C TYR A 39 0.27 -1.98 -0.66
N ALA A 40 -0.31 -1.58 0.47
CA ALA A 40 -1.76 -1.62 0.66
C ALA A 40 -2.49 -0.83 -0.43
N TRP A 41 -1.96 0.34 -0.81
CA TRP A 41 -2.51 1.14 -1.89
C TRP A 41 -2.46 0.45 -3.25
N VAL A 42 -1.32 -0.16 -3.59
CA VAL A 42 -1.17 -0.95 -4.83
C VAL A 42 -2.17 -2.12 -4.86
N LEU A 43 -2.30 -2.86 -3.75
CA LEU A 43 -3.25 -3.97 -3.63
C LEU A 43 -4.70 -3.50 -3.77
N PHE A 44 -5.04 -2.36 -3.16
CA PHE A 44 -6.35 -1.74 -3.28
C PHE A 44 -6.68 -1.38 -4.73
N LYS A 45 -5.76 -0.73 -5.45
CA LYS A 45 -5.91 -0.39 -6.87
C LYS A 45 -6.05 -1.63 -7.76
N ARG A 46 -5.52 -2.78 -7.32
CA ARG A 46 -5.71 -4.09 -7.97
C ARG A 46 -7.04 -4.77 -7.67
N GLY A 47 -7.87 -4.21 -6.80
CA GLY A 47 -9.11 -4.83 -6.33
C GLY A 47 -8.89 -5.92 -5.27
N LYS A 48 -7.66 -6.06 -4.73
CA LYS A 48 -7.33 -7.02 -3.66
C LYS A 48 -7.64 -6.43 -2.29
N TYR A 49 -8.91 -6.11 -2.05
CA TYR A 49 -9.33 -5.30 -0.90
C TYR A 49 -9.02 -5.92 0.47
N MET A 50 -9.21 -7.23 0.62
CA MET A 50 -8.93 -7.93 1.89
C MET A 50 -7.43 -7.93 2.20
N GLU A 51 -6.58 -8.14 1.19
CA GLU A 51 -5.12 -8.09 1.34
C GLU A 51 -4.67 -6.65 1.65
N ALA A 52 -5.22 -5.66 0.95
CA ALA A 52 -4.94 -4.25 1.21
C ALA A 52 -5.26 -3.85 2.66
N LEU A 53 -6.40 -4.32 3.18
CA LEU A 53 -6.81 -4.08 4.57
C LEU A 53 -5.82 -4.70 5.56
N PHE A 54 -5.43 -5.95 5.34
CA PHE A 54 -4.47 -6.62 6.21
C PHE A 54 -3.11 -5.89 6.26
N ILE A 55 -2.62 -5.44 5.10
CA ILE A 55 -1.34 -4.73 5.02
C ILE A 55 -1.42 -3.34 5.66
N ILE A 56 -2.51 -2.60 5.47
CA ILE A 56 -2.65 -1.26 6.06
C ILE A 56 -2.78 -1.32 7.59
N GLU A 57 -3.40 -2.37 8.13
CA GLU A 57 -3.43 -2.64 9.57
C GLU A 57 -2.01 -2.87 10.13
N GLN A 58 -1.18 -3.64 9.42
CA GLN A 58 0.24 -3.80 9.81
C GLN A 58 1.02 -2.48 9.72
N ALA A 59 0.72 -1.62 8.74
CA ALA A 59 1.35 -0.30 8.65
C ALA A 59 1.03 0.55 9.90
N MET A 60 -0.19 0.46 10.42
CA MET A 60 -0.61 1.16 11.64
C MET A 60 0.11 0.62 12.88
N GLU A 61 0.23 -0.70 13.01
CA GLU A 61 0.95 -1.33 14.12
C GLU A 61 2.44 -0.93 14.16
N ASN A 62 3.04 -0.73 12.99
CA ASN A 62 4.45 -0.34 12.84
C ASN A 62 4.70 1.18 12.97
N GLY A 63 3.76 1.94 13.54
CA GLY A 63 3.94 3.37 13.82
C GLY A 63 3.72 4.29 12.60
N GLY A 64 2.99 3.81 11.60
CA GLY A 64 2.61 4.63 10.45
C GLY A 64 1.83 5.87 10.87
N ILE A 65 2.17 7.00 10.22
CA ILE A 65 1.64 8.32 10.60
C ILE A 65 0.17 8.41 10.17
N PRO A 66 -0.78 8.64 11.09
CA PRO A 66 -2.21 8.54 10.79
C PRO A 66 -2.68 9.46 9.67
N TRP A 67 -2.10 10.65 9.48
CA TRP A 67 -2.60 11.64 8.51
C TRP A 67 -2.35 11.27 7.04
N VAL A 68 -1.25 10.57 6.73
CA VAL A 68 -0.96 10.08 5.38
C VAL A 68 -1.73 8.78 5.12
N LEU A 69 -1.76 7.91 6.13
CA LEU A 69 -2.58 6.70 6.14
C LEU A 69 -4.08 7.02 6.01
N PHE A 70 -4.57 8.14 6.56
CA PHE A 70 -5.99 8.44 6.65
C PHE A 70 -6.67 8.52 5.29
N LEU A 71 -5.98 9.04 4.28
CA LEU A 71 -6.53 9.22 2.93
C LEU A 71 -6.70 7.86 2.22
N ASN A 72 -5.72 6.97 2.37
CA ASN A 72 -5.73 5.63 1.77
C ASN A 72 -6.63 4.66 2.55
N ILE A 73 -6.59 4.72 3.88
CA ILE A 73 -7.46 3.95 4.79
C ILE A 73 -8.93 4.30 4.54
N THR A 74 -9.30 5.58 4.50
CA THR A 74 -10.70 5.94 4.25
C THR A 74 -11.17 5.45 2.88
N ALA A 75 -10.34 5.54 1.83
CA ALA A 75 -10.66 4.94 0.54
C ALA A 75 -10.85 3.42 0.61
N ILE A 76 -10.01 2.70 1.36
CA ILE A 76 -10.12 1.23 1.53
C ILE A 76 -11.36 0.86 2.34
N TYR A 77 -11.67 1.57 3.43
CA TYR A 77 -12.80 1.26 4.31
C TYR A 77 -14.16 1.70 3.73
N CYS A 78 -14.21 2.74 2.88
CA CYS A 78 -15.47 3.24 2.29
C CYS A 78 -16.06 2.36 1.18
N ILE A 79 -15.32 1.36 0.67
CA ILE A 79 -15.80 0.44 -0.39
C ILE A 79 -16.52 -0.80 0.20
N LYS A 80 -16.62 -0.90 1.53
CA LYS A 80 -17.31 -2.00 2.22
C LYS A 80 -18.83 -1.81 2.34
#